data_AF-A0A7L5JNI6-F1
#
_entry.id   AF-A0A7L5JNI6-F1
#
_cell.length_a   1.000
_cell.length_b   1.000
_cell.length_c   1.000
_cell.angle_alpha   90.00
_cell.angle_beta   90.00
_cell.angle_gamma   90.00
#
_symmetry.space_group_name_H-M   'P 1'
#
loop_
_entity.id
_entity.type
_entity.pdbx_description
1 polymer ?
#
loop_
_entity_poly.entity_id
_entity_poly.type
_entity_poly.pdbx_seq_one_letter_code
_entity_poly.pdbx_strand_id
1 'polypeptide(L)'
;MSNAITVDFSVLGLLPNIAKQMDIMQNEILELKRQLNPKYDLTKRAGVKAFLNISDGTLNNMIKDGRFKQNIHYTKQINGKKVMLLFVEDGILAYKKGLE
;
A
#
# COMPACT_ATOMS: atom_id res chain seq x y z
N MET A 1 -25.05 -0.63 -62.28
CA MET A 1 -24.04 0.27 -61.69
C MET A 1 -23.83 -0.15 -60.24
N SER A 2 -22.62 -0.54 -59.85
CA SER A 2 -22.30 -0.93 -58.47
C SER A 2 -21.96 0.32 -57.65
N ASN A 3 -22.79 0.67 -56.68
CA ASN A 3 -22.45 1.70 -55.69
C ASN A 3 -21.36 1.12 -54.78
N ALA A 4 -20.13 1.61 -54.92
CA ALA A 4 -19.09 1.33 -53.95
C ALA A 4 -19.42 2.07 -52.65
N ILE A 5 -19.70 1.33 -51.58
CA ILE A 5 -19.84 1.90 -50.24
C ILE A 5 -18.43 2.24 -49.76
N THR A 6 -18.13 3.53 -49.63
CA THR A 6 -16.88 4.00 -49.02
C THR A 6 -17.05 4.02 -47.52
N VAL A 7 -16.29 3.17 -46.81
CA VAL A 7 -16.24 3.17 -45.34
C VAL A 7 -15.10 4.09 -44.89
N ASP A 8 -15.42 5.09 -44.08
CA ASP A 8 -14.43 6.00 -43.50
C ASP A 8 -13.80 5.40 -42.23
N PHE A 9 -12.48 5.30 -42.21
CA PHE A 9 -11.67 4.78 -41.10
C PHE A 9 -10.82 5.86 -40.42
N SER A 10 -11.03 7.14 -40.74
CA SER A 10 -10.32 8.28 -40.14
C SER A 10 -10.32 8.25 -38.60
N VAL A 11 -11.42 7.78 -38.00
CA VAL A 11 -11.57 7.60 -36.55
C VAL A 11 -10.56 6.60 -35.93
N LEU A 12 -10.05 5.63 -36.70
CA LEU A 12 -9.01 4.71 -36.21
C LEU A 12 -7.69 5.43 -35.91
N GLY A 13 -7.46 6.59 -36.53
CA GLY A 13 -6.33 7.47 -36.22
C GLY A 13 -6.37 8.05 -34.80
N LEU A 14 -7.50 7.95 -34.09
CA LEU A 14 -7.61 8.36 -32.70
C LEU A 14 -7.07 7.29 -31.72
N LEU A 15 -6.96 6.03 -32.15
CA LEU A 15 -6.53 4.92 -31.29
C LEU A 15 -5.17 5.16 -30.63
N PRO A 16 -4.13 5.63 -31.33
CA PRO A 16 -2.83 5.92 -30.70
C PRO A 16 -2.92 7.02 -29.64
N ASN A 17 -3.75 8.05 -29.88
CA ASN A 17 -3.95 9.14 -28.93
C ASN A 17 -4.69 8.65 -27.68
N ILE A 18 -5.72 7.80 -27.84
CA ILE A 18 -6.43 7.19 -26.71
C ILE A 18 -5.47 6.31 -25.90
N ALA A 19 -4.66 5.47 -26.56
CA ALA A 19 -3.67 4.64 -25.88
C ALA A 19 -2.66 5.46 -25.07
N LYS A 20 -2.17 6.57 -25.63
CA LYS A 20 -1.27 7.49 -24.93
C LYS A 20 -1.93 8.13 -23.71
N GLN A 21 -3.18 8.57 -23.81
CA GLN A 21 -3.91 9.16 -22.68
C GLN A 21 -4.17 8.13 -21.57
N MET A 22 -4.48 6.88 -21.93
CA MET A 22 -4.63 5.80 -20.94
C MET A 22 -3.34 5.56 -20.16
N ASP A 23 -2.18 5.55 -20.82
CA ASP A 23 -0.88 5.38 -20.14
C ASP A 23 -0.57 6.54 -19.19
N ILE A 24 -0.84 7.79 -19.61
CA ILE A 24 -0.70 8.97 -18.76
C ILE A 24 -1.58 8.85 -17.51
N MET A 25 -2.87 8.53 -17.69
CA MET A 25 -3.81 8.37 -16.57
C MET A 25 -3.37 7.26 -15.61
N GLN A 26 -2.87 6.14 -16.14
CA GLN A 26 -2.40 5.03 -15.32
C GLN A 26 -1.18 5.42 -14.47
N ASN A 27 -0.26 6.21 -15.04
CA ASN A 27 0.90 6.73 -14.33
C ASN A 27 0.51 7.76 -13.26
N GLU A 28 -0.43 8.68 -13.55
CA GLU A 28 -0.94 9.63 -12.56
C GLU A 28 -1.64 8.92 -11.39
N ILE A 29 -2.45 7.88 -11.67
CA ILE A 29 -3.06 7.05 -10.63
C ILE A 29 -1.99 6.37 -9.76
N LEU A 30 -0.90 5.89 -10.35
CA LEU A 30 0.19 5.26 -9.60
C LEU A 30 0.90 6.26 -8.68
N GLU A 31 1.19 7.46 -9.18
CA GLU A 31 1.81 8.53 -8.39
C GLU A 31 0.89 8.99 -7.25
N LEU A 32 -0.40 9.18 -7.50
CA LEU A 32 -1.38 9.50 -6.46
C LEU A 32 -1.44 8.41 -5.39
N LYS A 33 -1.44 7.12 -5.78
CA LYS A 33 -1.38 6.01 -4.83
C LYS A 33 -0.12 6.02 -3.98
N ARG A 34 1.04 6.37 -4.55
CA ARG A 34 2.32 6.49 -3.82
C ARG A 34 2.28 7.65 -2.82
N GLN A 35 1.67 8.77 -3.19
CA GLN A 35 1.51 9.93 -2.30
C GLN A 35 0.53 9.65 -1.15
N LEU A 36 -0.55 8.93 -1.41
CA LEU A 36 -1.57 8.58 -0.41
C LEU A 36 -1.13 7.46 0.55
N ASN A 37 -0.29 6.53 0.07
CA ASN A 37 0.36 5.51 0.89
C ASN A 37 1.87 5.77 0.92
N PRO A 38 2.35 6.79 1.67
CA PRO A 38 3.78 6.94 1.88
C PRO A 38 4.31 5.61 2.43
N LYS A 39 5.44 5.13 1.91
CA LYS A 39 6.02 3.86 2.34
C LYS A 39 6.43 3.99 3.81
N TYR A 40 5.53 3.60 4.71
CA TYR A 40 5.80 3.59 6.13
C TYR A 40 6.84 2.52 6.42
N ASP A 41 7.84 2.86 7.22
CA ASP A 41 8.78 1.88 7.74
C ASP A 41 8.08 1.04 8.83
N LEU A 42 7.45 -0.05 8.41
CA LEU A 42 6.67 -0.94 9.28
C LEU A 42 7.54 -1.77 10.23
N THR A 43 8.88 -1.67 10.14
CA THR A 43 9.79 -2.25 11.13
C THR A 43 9.91 -1.37 12.38
N LYS A 44 9.51 -0.09 12.27
CA LYS A 44 9.60 0.91 13.34
C LYS A 44 8.23 1.26 13.90
N ARG A 45 8.20 1.48 15.22
CA ARG A 45 7.00 1.92 15.96
C ARG A 45 6.29 3.11 15.32
N ALA A 46 7.03 4.13 14.88
CA ALA A 46 6.44 5.32 14.25
C ALA A 46 5.70 4.98 12.95
N GLY A 47 6.30 4.13 12.10
CA GLY A 47 5.68 3.70 10.85
C GLY A 47 4.44 2.84 11.08
N VAL A 48 4.49 1.89 12.03
CA VAL A 48 3.33 1.06 12.40
C VAL A 48 2.16 1.90 12.89
N LYS A 49 2.40 2.88 13.78
CA LYS A 49 1.34 3.77 14.27
C LYS A 49 0.69 4.58 13.17
N ALA A 50 1.49 5.16 12.29
CA ALA A 50 1.00 5.96 11.18
C ALA A 50 0.22 5.09 10.17
N PHE A 51 0.76 3.92 9.84
CA PHE A 51 0.12 2.98 8.92
C PHE A 51 -1.23 2.45 9.43
N LEU A 52 -1.32 2.12 10.72
CA LEU A 52 -2.56 1.64 11.33
C LEU A 52 -3.48 2.78 11.78
N ASN A 53 -3.02 4.04 11.71
CA ASN A 53 -3.70 5.23 12.21
C ASN A 53 -4.13 5.09 13.69
N ILE A 54 -3.17 4.71 14.55
CA ILE A 54 -3.41 4.47 15.99
C ILE A 54 -2.47 5.27 16.88
N SER A 55 -2.91 5.52 18.11
CA SER A 55 -2.09 6.15 19.15
C SER A 55 -1.01 5.20 19.69
N ASP A 56 0.01 5.76 20.34
CA ASP A 56 1.05 4.98 21.00
C ASP A 56 0.50 4.13 22.16
N GLY A 57 -0.46 4.68 22.91
CA GLY A 57 -1.18 3.97 23.96
C GLY A 57 -1.99 2.80 23.42
N THR A 58 -2.66 2.99 22.28
CA THR A 58 -3.39 1.91 21.59
C THR A 58 -2.46 0.78 21.20
N LEU A 59 -1.31 1.11 20.57
CA LEU A 59 -0.30 0.10 20.20
C LEU A 59 0.23 -0.65 21.43
N ASN A 60 0.47 0.05 22.54
CA ASN A 60 0.88 -0.59 23.80
C ASN A 60 -0.19 -1.53 24.34
N ASN A 61 -1.46 -1.13 24.27
CA ASN A 61 -2.57 -1.97 24.71
C ASN A 61 -2.68 -3.22 23.83
N MET A 62 -2.59 -3.07 22.51
CA MET A 62 -2.59 -4.20 21.56
C MET A 62 -1.49 -5.22 21.83
N ILE A 63 -0.31 -4.77 22.26
CA ILE A 63 0.79 -5.67 22.66
C ILE A 63 0.49 -6.34 24.01
N LYS A 64 -0.09 -5.61 24.97
CA LYS A 64 -0.41 -6.12 26.31
C LYS A 64 -1.57 -7.10 26.30
N ASP A 65 -2.61 -6.83 25.52
CA ASP A 65 -3.82 -7.64 25.43
C ASP A 65 -3.73 -8.79 24.42
N GLY A 66 -2.60 -8.90 23.70
CA GLY A 66 -2.29 -10.04 22.85
C GLY A 66 -2.81 -9.93 21.42
N ARG A 67 -3.49 -8.84 21.04
CA ARG A 67 -3.82 -8.56 19.63
C ARG A 67 -2.58 -8.55 18.76
N PHE A 68 -1.49 -7.96 19.26
CA PHE A 68 -0.16 -8.12 18.68
C PHE A 68 0.57 -9.27 19.38
N LYS A 69 0.84 -10.32 18.63
CA LYS A 69 1.55 -11.53 19.06
C LYS A 69 3.05 -11.44 18.74
N GLN A 70 3.89 -11.79 19.71
CA GLN A 70 5.35 -11.89 19.52
C GLN A 70 5.66 -12.97 18.46
N ASN A 71 6.71 -12.75 17.66
CA ASN A 71 7.14 -13.53 16.50
C ASN A 71 6.17 -13.55 15.31
N ILE A 72 5.01 -12.90 15.42
CA ILE A 72 4.08 -12.69 14.29
C ILE A 72 4.09 -11.22 13.90
N HIS A 73 3.82 -10.32 14.85
CA HIS A 73 3.70 -8.88 14.58
C HIS A 73 4.93 -8.10 15.03
N TYR A 74 5.68 -8.63 16.01
CA TYR A 74 6.90 -8.01 16.51
C TYR A 74 7.83 -9.03 17.16
N THR A 75 9.10 -8.67 17.28
CA THR A 75 10.11 -9.39 18.06
C THR A 75 10.65 -8.48 19.17
N LYS A 76 11.11 -9.08 20.26
CA LYS A 76 11.80 -8.39 21.35
C LYS A 76 13.29 -8.64 21.20
N GLN A 77 14.07 -7.57 21.14
CA GLN A 77 15.52 -7.62 21.26
C GLN A 77 15.94 -6.95 22.56
N ILE A 78 16.81 -7.62 23.31
CA ILE A 78 17.40 -7.06 24.53
C ILE A 78 18.78 -6.54 24.14
N ASN A 79 18.98 -5.23 24.25
CA ASN A 79 20.29 -4.61 24.05
C ASN A 79 20.73 -3.97 25.36
N GLY A 80 21.54 -4.70 26.14
CA GLY A 80 21.91 -4.34 27.50
C GLY A 80 20.68 -4.24 28.41
N LYS A 81 20.40 -3.05 28.94
CA LYS A 81 19.25 -2.78 29.83
C LYS A 81 17.98 -2.34 29.08
N LYS A 82 18.02 -2.19 27.75
CA LYS A 82 16.89 -1.72 26.95
C LYS A 82 16.23 -2.87 26.21
N VAL A 83 14.90 -2.94 26.28
CA VAL A 83 14.08 -3.81 25.43
C VAL A 83 13.63 -3.00 24.23
N MET A 84 14.06 -3.43 23.04
CA MET A 84 13.61 -2.87 21.77
C MET A 84 12.58 -3.80 21.12
N LEU A 85 11.53 -3.21 20.57
CA LEU A 85 10.55 -3.90 19.76
C LEU A 85 10.86 -3.64 18.29
N LEU A 86 11.17 -4.69 17.55
CA LEU A 86 11.22 -4.66 16.09
C LEU A 86 9.90 -5.22 15.56
N PHE A 87 9.23 -4.49 14.69
CA PHE A 87 7.98 -4.95 14.11
C PHE A 87 8.24 -5.79 12.86
N VAL A 88 7.39 -6.79 12.63
CA VAL A 88 7.47 -7.69 11.48
C VAL A 88 6.53 -7.15 10.40
N GLU A 89 7.10 -6.62 9.31
CA GLU A 89 6.34 -5.94 8.26
C GLU A 89 5.17 -6.77 7.73
N ASP A 90 5.41 -8.03 7.37
CA ASP A 90 4.39 -8.92 6.84
C ASP A 90 3.23 -9.16 7.82
N GLY A 91 3.52 -9.28 9.12
CA GLY A 91 2.49 -9.40 10.16
C GLY A 91 1.65 -8.13 10.25
N ILE A 92 2.28 -6.95 10.29
CA ILE A 92 1.54 -5.68 10.33
C ILE A 92 0.65 -5.50 9.09
N LEU A 93 1.12 -5.93 7.91
CA LEU A 93 0.34 -5.92 6.68
C LEU A 93 -0.85 -6.90 6.74
N ALA A 94 -0.64 -8.11 7.26
CA ALA A 94 -1.68 -9.12 7.43
C ALA A 94 -2.74 -8.66 8.44
N TYR A 95 -2.32 -8.04 9.56
CA TYR A 95 -3.19 -7.47 10.59
C TYR A 95 -4.21 -6.49 9.98
N LYS A 96 -3.71 -5.52 9.20
CA LYS A 96 -4.57 -4.48 8.60
C LYS A 96 -5.57 -5.06 7.60
N LYS A 97 -5.24 -6.20 6.97
CA LYS A 97 -6.12 -6.90 6.04
C LYS A 97 -7.11 -7.85 6.74
N GLY A 98 -7.00 -8.04 8.05
CA GLY A 98 -7.83 -8.98 8.81
C GLY A 98 -7.51 -10.45 8.50
N LEU A 99 -6.26 -10.76 8.15
CA LEU A 99 -5.80 -12.10 7.74
C LEU A 99 -5.03 -12.83 8.86
N GLU A 100 -5.19 -12.42 10.11
CA GLU A 100 -4.43 -12.90 11.29
C GLU A 100 -5.28 -13.40 12.46
#